data_AF-A0A964AW79-F1
#
_entry.id   AF-A0A964AW79-F1
#
_cell.length_a   1.000
_cell.length_b   1.000
_cell.length_c   1.000
_cell.angle_alpha   90.00
_cell.angle_beta   90.00
_cell.angle_gamma   90.00
#
_symmetry.space_group_name_H-M   'P 1'
#
loop_
_entity.id
_entity.type
_entity.pdbx_description
1 polymer ?
#
loop_
_entity_poly.entity_id
_entity_poly.type
_entity_poly.pdbx_seq_one_letter_code
_entity_poly.pdbx_strand_id
1 'polypeptide(L)'
;MPAQPDLSKLSGELYRQWEKSMTQWWDQVLESPAFLQAMGGSLAAQSQARSSYEEAVDHSMAQLHLPSRKDITRLARIASLLEDRLLNMEDRLLEMGDRLEDMEKEVLKARVEAAETRVEMREKLAAMEERLAAIQADVRKPARPRKTTAKA
;
A
#
# COMPACT_ATOMS: atom_id res chain seq x y z
N MET A 1 15.53 25.86 -17.70
CA MET A 1 15.00 24.66 -17.03
C MET A 1 15.30 23.47 -17.92
N PRO A 2 16.22 22.55 -17.58
CA PRO A 2 16.41 21.36 -18.41
C PRO A 2 15.21 20.41 -18.24
N ALA A 3 14.77 19.83 -19.36
CA ALA A 3 13.61 18.95 -19.46
C ALA A 3 13.82 17.65 -18.65
N GLN A 4 12.82 17.26 -17.87
CA GLN A 4 12.84 15.99 -17.13
C GLN A 4 12.76 14.82 -18.12
N PRO A 5 13.57 13.76 -17.94
CA PRO A 5 13.53 12.59 -18.82
C PRO A 5 12.18 11.87 -18.71
N ASP A 6 11.60 11.54 -19.87
CA ASP A 6 10.29 10.92 -20.01
C ASP A 6 10.37 9.43 -19.65
N LEU A 7 10.04 9.11 -18.40
CA LEU A 7 10.09 7.77 -17.79
C LEU A 7 9.30 6.72 -18.58
N SER A 8 8.25 7.13 -19.28
CA SER A 8 7.42 6.24 -20.10
C SER A 8 8.19 5.67 -21.29
N LYS A 9 9.02 6.51 -21.94
CA LYS A 9 9.87 6.10 -23.08
C LYS A 9 11.04 5.23 -22.64
N LEU A 10 11.65 5.57 -21.50
CA LEU A 10 12.70 4.75 -20.90
C LEU A 10 12.19 3.34 -20.56
N SER A 11 10.97 3.21 -20.02
CA SER A 11 10.37 1.92 -19.73
C SER A 11 10.04 1.10 -20.99
N GLY A 12 9.57 1.75 -22.06
CA GLY A 12 9.25 1.11 -23.34
C GLY A 12 10.50 0.62 -24.09
N GLU A 13 11.59 1.39 -24.04
CA GLU A 13 12.87 0.98 -24.61
C GLU A 13 13.50 -0.18 -23.85
N LEU A 14 13.45 -0.15 -22.51
CA LEU A 14 13.87 -1.27 -21.65
C LEU A 14 13.10 -2.55 -21.94
N TYR A 15 11.77 -2.46 -22.08
CA TYR A 15 10.93 -3.62 -22.38
C TYR A 15 11.27 -4.22 -23.75
N ARG A 16 11.42 -3.40 -24.79
CA ARG A 16 11.81 -3.88 -26.13
C ARG A 16 13.20 -4.50 -26.15
N GLN A 17 14.15 -3.92 -25.42
CA GLN A 17 15.49 -4.47 -25.31
C GLN A 17 15.47 -5.82 -24.57
N TRP A 18 14.68 -5.92 -23.51
CA TRP A 18 14.48 -7.16 -22.76
C TRP A 18 13.83 -8.24 -23.61
N GLU A 19 12.73 -7.94 -24.30
CA GLU A 19 12.01 -8.86 -25.19
C GLU A 19 12.94 -9.39 -26.29
N LYS A 20 13.73 -8.51 -26.91
CA LYS A 20 14.71 -8.90 -27.93
C LYS A 20 15.80 -9.80 -27.38
N SER A 21 16.32 -9.50 -26.18
CA SER A 21 17.34 -10.34 -25.53
C SER A 21 16.80 -11.71 -25.11
N MET A 22 15.56 -11.76 -24.62
CA MET A 22 14.91 -13.01 -24.21
C MET A 22 14.60 -13.89 -25.42
N THR A 23 14.16 -13.29 -26.53
CA THR A 23 13.86 -14.02 -27.76
C THR A 23 15.13 -14.63 -28.36
N GLN A 24 16.22 -13.85 -28.47
CA GLN A 24 17.51 -14.37 -28.94
C GLN A 24 18.08 -15.45 -28.03
N TRP A 25 17.93 -15.29 -26.71
CA TRP A 25 18.35 -16.31 -25.76
C TRP A 25 17.55 -17.61 -25.92
N TRP A 26 16.23 -17.51 -26.10
CA TRP A 26 15.37 -18.68 -26.30
C TRP A 26 15.65 -19.43 -27.59
N ASP A 27 15.84 -18.73 -28.71
CA ASP A 27 16.24 -19.35 -29.98
C ASP A 27 17.55 -20.11 -29.82
N GLN A 28 18.53 -19.51 -29.14
CA GLN A 28 19.84 -20.10 -28.95
C GLN A 28 19.83 -21.31 -28.01
N VAL A 29 18.94 -21.34 -27.02
CA VAL A 29 18.75 -22.48 -26.11
C VAL A 29 18.05 -23.63 -26.83
N LEU A 30 17.01 -23.35 -27.60
CA LEU A 30 16.24 -24.35 -28.34
C LEU A 30 17.01 -24.98 -29.49
N GLU A 31 17.89 -24.21 -30.14
CA GLU A 31 18.80 -24.70 -31.18
C GLU A 31 20.05 -25.40 -30.61
N SER A 32 20.29 -25.32 -29.30
CA SER A 32 21.48 -25.91 -28.72
C SER A 32 21.43 -27.46 -28.77
N PRO A 33 22.43 -28.12 -29.39
CA PRO A 33 22.50 -29.58 -29.44
C PRO A 33 22.52 -30.24 -28.06
N ALA A 34 23.00 -29.52 -27.04
CA ALA A 34 23.03 -29.96 -25.65
C ALA A 34 21.62 -30.03 -25.01
N PHE A 35 20.72 -29.09 -25.32
CA PHE A 35 19.33 -29.14 -24.87
C PHE A 35 18.58 -30.30 -25.53
N LEU A 36 18.78 -30.48 -26.84
CA LEU A 36 18.21 -31.61 -27.59
C LEU A 36 18.76 -32.96 -27.12
N GLN A 37 20.04 -33.04 -26.74
CA GLN A 37 20.64 -34.24 -26.11
C GLN A 37 20.13 -34.49 -24.69
N ALA A 38 19.92 -33.44 -23.90
CA ALA A 38 19.38 -33.56 -22.53
C ALA A 38 17.93 -34.05 -22.53
N MET A 39 17.14 -33.70 -23.54
CA MET A 39 15.80 -34.25 -23.76
C MET A 39 15.82 -35.71 -24.25
N GLY A 40 16.91 -36.15 -24.89
CA GLY A 40 17.01 -37.46 -25.54
C GLY A 40 17.82 -38.55 -24.82
N GLY A 41 18.64 -38.24 -23.80
CA GLY A 41 19.66 -39.16 -23.30
C GLY A 41 19.64 -39.46 -21.79
N SER A 42 19.07 -40.62 -21.41
CA SER A 42 19.41 -41.49 -20.27
C SER A 42 20.02 -40.86 -19.00
N LEU A 43 19.18 -40.65 -17.98
CA LEU A 43 19.44 -39.89 -16.74
C LEU A 43 20.32 -40.56 -15.65
N ALA A 44 20.93 -41.73 -15.85
CA ALA A 44 21.44 -42.54 -14.73
C ALA A 44 22.98 -42.70 -14.60
N ALA A 45 23.78 -42.48 -15.65
CA ALA A 45 25.22 -42.78 -15.63
C ALA A 45 26.15 -41.55 -15.44
N GLN A 46 25.59 -40.35 -15.23
CA GLN A 46 26.25 -39.08 -15.58
C GLN A 46 26.51 -38.15 -14.39
N SER A 47 26.79 -38.63 -13.17
CA SER A 47 27.05 -37.74 -12.03
C SER A 47 28.48 -37.19 -12.01
N GLN A 48 29.47 -38.01 -12.36
CA GLN A 48 30.89 -37.63 -12.27
C GLN A 48 31.41 -36.94 -13.54
N ALA A 49 30.83 -37.25 -14.69
CA ALA A 49 31.05 -36.50 -15.95
C ALA A 49 30.33 -35.14 -15.97
N ARG A 50 29.33 -34.93 -15.10
CA ARG A 50 28.58 -33.66 -15.03
C ARG A 50 29.43 -32.50 -14.55
N SER A 51 30.24 -32.71 -13.51
CA SER A 51 31.02 -31.62 -12.88
C SER A 51 32.05 -31.01 -13.83
N SER A 52 32.80 -31.86 -14.55
CA SER A 52 33.82 -31.39 -15.49
C SER A 52 33.21 -30.78 -16.76
N TYR A 53 32.05 -31.29 -17.19
CA TYR A 53 31.30 -30.73 -18.30
C TYR A 53 30.67 -29.38 -17.93
N GLU A 54 30.12 -29.25 -16.73
CA GLU A 54 29.56 -28.01 -16.20
C GLU A 54 30.63 -26.91 -16.08
N GLU A 55 31.84 -27.25 -15.61
CA GLU A 55 32.96 -26.31 -15.55
C GLU A 55 33.44 -25.87 -16.94
N ALA A 56 33.47 -26.79 -17.92
CA ALA A 56 33.85 -26.46 -19.29
C ALA A 56 32.83 -25.55 -19.99
N VAL A 57 31.54 -25.78 -19.75
CA VAL A 57 30.45 -24.96 -20.30
C VAL A 57 30.41 -23.59 -19.63
N ASP A 58 30.55 -23.51 -18.31
CA ASP A 58 30.64 -22.24 -17.58
C ASP A 58 31.86 -21.42 -18.06
N HIS A 59 32.99 -22.07 -18.31
CA HIS A 59 34.19 -21.40 -18.80
C HIS A 59 34.04 -20.90 -20.25
N SER A 60 33.40 -21.68 -21.12
CA SER A 60 33.08 -21.28 -22.49
C SER A 60 32.07 -20.12 -22.54
N MET A 61 31.04 -20.15 -21.68
CA MET A 61 30.07 -19.05 -21.58
C MET A 61 30.70 -17.76 -21.03
N ALA A 62 31.60 -17.88 -20.04
CA ALA A 62 32.36 -16.74 -19.53
C ALA A 62 33.25 -16.08 -20.60
N GLN A 63 33.87 -16.88 -21.48
CA GLN A 63 34.65 -16.36 -22.62
C GLN A 63 33.79 -15.66 -23.67
N LEU A 64 32.53 -16.07 -23.81
CA LEU A 64 31.55 -15.46 -24.72
C LEU A 64 30.77 -14.29 -24.09
N HIS A 65 31.13 -13.88 -22.86
CA HIS A 65 30.38 -12.89 -22.06
C HIS A 65 28.89 -13.25 -21.86
N LEU A 66 28.53 -14.52 -21.97
CA LEU A 66 27.17 -15.00 -21.73
C LEU A 66 27.00 -15.35 -20.25
N PRO A 67 25.89 -14.96 -19.61
CA PRO A 67 25.64 -15.27 -18.21
C PRO A 67 25.56 -16.79 -18.00
N SER A 68 26.27 -17.28 -16.99
CA SER A 68 26.33 -18.70 -16.68
C SER A 68 25.02 -19.20 -16.09
N ARG A 69 24.83 -20.52 -16.04
CA ARG A 69 23.65 -21.13 -15.38
C ARG A 69 23.56 -20.75 -13.90
N LYS A 70 24.71 -20.53 -13.24
CA LYS A 70 24.77 -20.04 -11.85
C LYS A 70 24.22 -18.62 -11.73
N ASP A 71 24.50 -17.76 -12.70
CA ASP A 71 23.99 -16.38 -12.73
C ASP A 71 22.48 -16.36 -12.94
N ILE A 72 21.95 -17.20 -13.84
CA ILE A 72 20.51 -17.36 -14.05
C ILE A 72 19.83 -17.86 -12.77
N THR A 73 20.41 -18.85 -12.11
CA THR A 73 19.88 -19.39 -10.84
C THR A 73 19.92 -18.34 -9.73
N ARG A 74 20.96 -17.51 -9.69
CA ARG A 74 21.10 -16.39 -8.75
C ARG A 74 20.05 -15.31 -9.02
N LEU A 75 19.81 -14.97 -10.28
CA LEU A 75 18.77 -14.01 -10.68
C LEU A 75 17.37 -14.52 -10.34
N ALA A 76 17.08 -15.79 -10.60
CA ALA A 76 15.81 -16.41 -10.22
C ALA A 76 15.58 -16.34 -8.70
N ARG A 77 16.64 -16.59 -7.91
CA ARG A 77 16.57 -16.45 -6.45
C ARG A 77 16.34 -15.01 -5.99
N ILE A 78 16.99 -14.05 -6.63
CA ILE A 78 16.78 -12.62 -6.34
C ILE A 78 15.36 -12.20 -6.71
N ALA A 79 14.84 -12.66 -7.84
CA ALA A 79 13.47 -12.38 -8.28
C ALA A 79 12.44 -12.93 -7.27
N SER A 80 12.61 -14.18 -6.82
CA SER A 80 11.74 -14.78 -5.80
C SER A 80 11.80 -14.00 -4.47
N LEU A 81 12.99 -13.56 -4.03
CA LEU A 81 13.11 -12.73 -2.83
C LEU A 81 12.45 -11.34 -2.99
N LEU A 82 12.48 -10.78 -4.19
CA LEU A 82 11.80 -9.52 -4.48
C LEU A 82 10.28 -9.69 -4.50
N GLU A 83 9.78 -10.79 -5.05
CA GLU A 83 8.37 -11.16 -5.03
C GLU A 83 7.86 -11.30 -3.58
N ASP A 84 8.55 -12.07 -2.74
CA ASP A 84 8.20 -12.21 -1.32
C ASP A 84 8.17 -10.87 -0.60
N ARG A 85 9.12 -9.99 -0.92
CA ARG A 85 9.21 -8.66 -0.30
C ARG A 85 8.11 -7.72 -0.81
N LEU A 86 7.72 -7.83 -2.08
CA LEU A 86 6.60 -7.09 -2.65
C LEU A 86 5.28 -7.51 -2.02
N LEU A 87 5.03 -8.81 -1.88
CA LEU A 87 3.83 -9.33 -1.20
C LEU A 87 3.73 -8.81 0.24
N ASN A 88 4.83 -8.85 1.00
CA ASN A 88 4.84 -8.31 2.36
C ASN A 88 4.63 -6.78 2.40
N MET A 89 5.12 -6.04 1.40
CA MET A 89 4.82 -4.60 1.30
C MET A 89 3.35 -4.35 0.97
N GLU A 90 2.75 -5.15 0.11
CA GLU A 90 1.33 -5.08 -0.23
C GLU A 90 0.47 -5.35 1.01
N ASP A 91 0.73 -6.42 1.75
CA ASP A 91 0.04 -6.73 3.01
C ASP A 91 0.11 -5.57 4.00
N ARG A 92 1.30 -4.97 4.17
CA ARG A 92 1.49 -3.80 5.05
C ARG A 92 0.73 -2.57 4.58
N LEU A 93 0.63 -2.34 3.28
CA LEU A 93 -0.14 -1.23 2.72
C LEU A 93 -1.64 -1.43 2.97
N LEU A 94 -2.14 -2.66 2.82
CA LEU A 94 -3.52 -3.00 3.15
C LEU A 94 -3.80 -2.77 4.64
N GLU A 95 -2.96 -3.27 5.54
CA GLU A 95 -3.09 -3.02 6.99
C GLU A 95 -3.07 -1.52 7.35
N MET A 96 -2.24 -0.73 6.67
CA MET A 96 -2.21 0.73 6.87
C MET A 96 -3.49 1.40 6.37
N GLY A 97 -4.04 0.92 5.25
CA GLY A 97 -5.33 1.38 4.72
C GLY A 97 -6.46 1.15 5.72
N ASP A 98 -6.57 -0.05 6.25
CA ASP A 98 -7.60 -0.41 7.24
C ASP A 98 -7.49 0.47 8.50
N ARG A 99 -6.27 0.67 9.02
CA ARG A 99 -6.04 1.53 10.19
C ARG A 99 -6.41 2.99 9.92
N LEU A 100 -6.13 3.50 8.73
CA LEU A 100 -6.52 4.87 8.37
C LEU A 100 -8.04 5.00 8.31
N GLU A 101 -8.74 4.02 7.74
CA GLU A 101 -10.21 4.02 7.70
C GLU A 101 -10.81 4.01 9.11
N ASP A 102 -10.27 3.18 10.01
CA ASP A 102 -10.72 3.14 11.40
C ASP A 102 -10.44 4.46 12.14
N MET A 103 -9.26 5.04 11.93
CA MET A 103 -8.92 6.35 12.49
C MET A 103 -9.85 7.46 11.97
N GLU A 104 -10.17 7.46 10.67
CA GLU A 104 -11.10 8.42 10.08
C GLU A 104 -12.50 8.29 10.70
N LYS A 105 -13.00 7.06 10.88
CA LYS A 105 -14.28 6.79 11.54
C LYS A 105 -14.28 7.29 12.99
N GLU A 106 -13.25 7.00 13.76
CA GLU A 106 -13.15 7.45 15.16
C GLU A 106 -13.05 8.97 15.26
N VAL A 107 -12.29 9.62 14.37
CA VAL A 107 -12.21 11.09 14.32
C VAL A 107 -13.56 11.70 13.96
N LEU A 108 -14.28 11.15 12.98
CA LEU A 108 -15.61 11.63 12.62
C LEU A 108 -16.58 11.46 13.78
N LYS A 109 -16.58 10.31 14.44
CA LYS A 109 -17.41 10.05 15.62
C LYS A 109 -17.12 11.03 16.75
N ALA A 110 -15.87 11.23 17.11
CA ALA A 110 -15.46 12.19 18.14
C ALA A 110 -15.89 13.64 17.78
N ARG A 111 -15.83 14.01 16.49
CA ARG A 111 -16.29 15.32 16.02
C ARG A 111 -17.80 15.48 16.12
N VAL A 112 -18.56 14.42 15.85
CA VAL A 112 -20.02 14.41 15.98
C VAL A 112 -20.40 14.53 17.46
N GLU A 113 -19.83 13.72 18.34
CA GLU A 113 -20.09 13.78 19.79
C GLU A 113 -19.72 15.17 20.37
N ALA A 114 -18.60 15.75 19.93
CA ALA A 114 -18.21 17.11 20.32
C ALA A 114 -19.18 18.19 19.80
N ALA A 115 -19.82 17.96 18.65
CA ALA A 115 -20.84 18.87 18.13
C ALA A 115 -22.16 18.73 18.90
N GLU A 116 -22.60 17.50 19.17
CA GLU A 116 -23.81 17.19 19.94
C GLU A 116 -23.74 17.80 21.35
N THR A 117 -22.63 17.58 22.06
CA THR A 117 -22.41 18.19 23.39
C THR A 117 -22.45 19.71 23.36
N ARG A 118 -21.91 20.36 22.33
CA ARG A 118 -22.01 21.82 22.18
C ARG A 118 -23.44 22.29 21.92
N VAL A 119 -24.23 21.53 21.16
CA VAL A 119 -25.65 21.84 20.93
C VAL A 119 -26.42 21.71 22.23
N GLU A 120 -26.25 20.61 22.98
CA GLU A 120 -26.90 20.43 24.29
C GLU A 120 -26.55 21.55 25.27
N MET A 121 -25.29 22.00 25.30
CA MET A 121 -24.87 23.10 26.16
C MET A 121 -25.52 24.43 25.75
N ARG A 122 -25.66 24.70 24.45
CA ARG A 122 -26.38 25.88 23.95
C ARG A 122 -27.86 25.86 24.36
N GLU A 123 -28.51 24.70 24.29
CA GLU A 123 -29.90 24.54 24.72
C GLU A 123 -30.07 24.76 26.22
N LYS A 124 -29.17 24.18 27.04
CA LYS A 124 -29.16 24.40 28.50
C LYS A 124 -28.94 25.86 28.85
N LEU A 125 -28.04 26.56 28.15
CA LEU A 125 -27.81 28.00 28.36
C LEU A 125 -29.04 28.82 27.99
N ALA A 126 -29.67 28.56 26.84
CA ALA A 126 -30.90 29.25 26.43
C ALA A 126 -32.03 29.07 27.47
N ALA A 127 -32.20 27.85 27.99
CA ALA A 127 -33.18 27.59 29.04
C ALA A 127 -32.85 28.31 30.37
N MET A 128 -31.57 28.44 30.71
CA MET A 128 -31.14 29.22 31.88
C MET A 128 -31.37 30.73 31.69
N GLU A 129 -31.07 31.25 30.50
CA GLU A 129 -31.33 32.65 30.14
C GLU A 129 -32.83 32.99 30.23
N GLU A 130 -33.70 32.11 29.75
CA GLU A 130 -35.15 32.28 29.86
C GLU A 130 -35.62 32.28 31.32
N ARG A 131 -35.11 31.35 32.15
CA ARG A 131 -35.41 31.32 33.60
C ARG A 131 -34.94 32.61 34.29
N LEU A 132 -33.75 33.11 33.96
CA LEU A 132 -33.25 34.37 34.51
C LEU A 132 -34.12 35.56 34.09
N ALA A 133 -34.56 35.61 32.83
CA ALA A 133 -35.47 36.64 32.34
C ALA A 133 -36.82 36.61 33.07
N ALA A 134 -37.38 35.42 33.33
CA ALA A 134 -38.61 35.26 34.09
C ALA A 134 -38.46 35.75 35.54
N ILE A 135 -37.36 35.38 36.22
CA ILE A 135 -37.07 35.85 37.58
C ILE A 135 -36.90 37.37 37.61
N GLN A 136 -36.15 37.95 36.67
CA GLN A 136 -35.99 39.40 36.57
C GLN A 136 -37.32 40.12 36.33
N ALA A 137 -38.19 39.57 35.50
CA ALA A 137 -39.52 40.13 35.24
C ALA A 137 -40.41 40.11 36.48
N ASP A 138 -40.37 39.04 37.28
CA ASP A 138 -41.14 38.94 38.53
C ASP A 138 -40.58 39.84 39.63
N VAL A 139 -39.26 40.01 39.74
CA VAL A 139 -38.64 41.00 40.64
C VAL A 139 -39.04 42.44 40.27
N ARG A 140 -39.24 42.70 38.97
CA ARG A 140 -39.63 44.04 38.46
C ARG A 140 -41.12 44.33 38.56
N LYS A 141 -41.99 43.35 38.86
CA LYS A 141 -43.41 43.62 39.09
C LYS A 141 -43.59 44.41 40.40
N PRO A 142 -44.27 45.58 40.38
CA PRO A 142 -44.58 46.30 41.61
C PRO A 142 -45.53 45.47 42.46
N ALA A 143 -45.27 45.42 43.78
CA ALA A 143 -46.10 44.70 44.74
C ALA A 143 -47.57 45.12 44.58
N ARG A 144 -48.44 44.16 44.25
CA ARG A 144 -49.89 44.43 44.10
C ARG A 144 -50.41 45.04 45.41
N PRO A 145 -51.12 46.17 45.38
CA PRO A 145 -51.74 46.71 46.57
C PRO A 145 -52.78 45.71 47.05
N ARG A 146 -52.59 45.25 48.29
CA ARG A 146 -53.49 44.36 49.01
C ARG A 146 -54.81 45.12 49.17
N LYS A 147 -55.82 44.81 48.34
CA LYS A 147 -57.15 45.44 48.45
C LYS A 147 -57.72 45.12 49.83
N THR A 148 -57.64 46.08 50.74
CA THR A 148 -58.42 46.10 51.98
C THR A 148 -59.86 46.38 51.59
N THR A 149 -60.68 45.33 51.53
CA THR A 149 -62.13 45.46 51.59
C THR A 149 -62.49 46.04 52.96
N ALA A 150 -62.76 47.34 53.03
CA ALA A 150 -63.39 47.96 54.18
C ALA A 150 -64.78 48.48 53.77
N LYS A 151 -65.79 47.73 54.23
CA LYS A 151 -67.19 48.14 54.37
C LYS A 151 -67.27 49.37 55.30
N ALA A 152 -68.03 50.38 54.90
CA ALA A 152 -69.05 51.09 55.69
C ALA A 152 -69.49 52.34 54.93
#